data_AF-A0A959MPA4-F1
#
_entry.id   AF-A0A959MPA4-F1
#
_cell.length_a   1.000
_cell.length_b   1.000
_cell.length_c   1.000
_cell.angle_alpha   90.00
_cell.angle_beta   90.00
_cell.angle_gamma   90.00
#
_symmetry.space_group_name_H-M   'P 1'
#
loop_
_entity.id
_entity.type
_entity.pdbx_description
1 polymer ?
#
loop_
_entity_poly.entity_id
_entity_poly.type
_entity_poly.pdbx_seq_one_letter_code
_entity_poly.pdbx_strand_id
1 'polypeptide(L)'
;DMVSIDPADGGGYATGKAVINGTTINTVSDQVFYSANVAAEKLDKLFPKNSNIDVNLYAYSGHADIPNFKLNPRVFVQIVPYQFQNIAFGPAFIERWAEKVKRFGIRDYFKYPDSYYDLPGGYTINQLMTRAMHAERAGSEGTTYESSYSKFATAIPLWVLIRFMADGKTDWQNEYQQLIRDLFGTAAAPIGKMFHLFYESSNFVGNDLQEAQHYLEEARKTNPGSTITKRLDELQLYLTYVKLELDSKNTQTGDMEQRLLPVYKMAWTLYESKIIDSYRMMQLISYSFLNAKGFDAATTKKYKDLHQKLFPETKNTDAYWKQNASVAMYSAKELSNMYQQQTKETKNNSLTNATSSLATAEIIQKAGMNFKPVEQFRVRGGSTVRGYFIFYAEKKSDIEINYTLSNPKTAPSISISGTDESYQNIIDQVLTDKSGKYKITIPQGITYLFVNARPNTVYQFDIEVKNIWTYFNPAPRGKMSFNNNEGQPTYEPPFYPSYFYVPKETTEIRLKVQKNRLAVYTPSGKKITTSELLGTMHGGWEIRNIKVAP
;
A
#
# COMPACT_ATOMS: atom_id res chain seq x y z
N ASP A 1 -18.82 -25.84 -1.96
CA ASP A 1 -17.49 -26.26 -2.49
C ASP A 1 -17.17 -25.46 -3.73
N MET A 2 -15.88 -25.18 -3.97
CA MET A 2 -15.45 -24.42 -5.15
C MET A 2 -14.31 -25.15 -5.85
N VAL A 3 -14.39 -25.26 -7.17
CA VAL A 3 -13.27 -25.70 -8.01
C VAL A 3 -12.63 -24.46 -8.62
N SER A 4 -11.35 -24.24 -8.36
CA SER A 4 -10.61 -23.16 -9.01
C SER A 4 -10.15 -23.60 -10.40
N ILE A 5 -10.32 -22.71 -11.38
CA ILE A 5 -9.76 -22.85 -12.72
C ILE A 5 -8.82 -21.70 -13.08
N ASP A 6 -8.34 -20.98 -12.05
CA ASP A 6 -7.46 -19.83 -12.23
C ASP A 6 -6.18 -20.26 -12.96
N PRO A 7 -5.72 -19.51 -13.96
CA PRO A 7 -4.43 -19.79 -14.55
C PRO A 7 -3.29 -19.52 -13.55
N ALA A 8 -2.07 -19.95 -13.89
CA ALA A 8 -0.91 -19.63 -13.04
C ALA A 8 -0.74 -18.11 -12.89
N ASP A 9 -0.34 -17.66 -11.69
CA ASP A 9 -0.25 -16.25 -11.26
C ASP A 9 0.17 -15.27 -12.37
N GLY A 10 -0.81 -14.54 -12.92
CA GLY A 10 -0.61 -13.51 -13.95
C GLY A 10 -0.22 -14.00 -15.34
N GLY A 11 -0.35 -15.29 -15.65
CA GLY A 11 0.02 -15.90 -16.93
C GLY A 11 -0.92 -17.02 -17.37
N GLY A 12 -0.43 -17.97 -18.19
CA GLY A 12 -1.17 -19.19 -18.54
C GLY A 12 -2.28 -19.06 -19.60
N TYR A 13 -2.49 -17.86 -20.16
CA TYR A 13 -3.43 -17.58 -21.25
C TYR A 13 -2.71 -17.27 -22.57
N ALA A 14 -3.42 -17.33 -23.69
CA ALA A 14 -2.85 -17.00 -24.99
C ALA A 14 -2.59 -15.48 -25.09
N THR A 15 -1.38 -15.09 -25.50
CA THR A 15 -0.95 -13.68 -25.58
C THR A 15 -1.38 -12.96 -26.87
N GLY A 16 -2.40 -13.48 -27.57
CA GLY A 16 -2.93 -12.96 -28.82
C GLY A 16 -4.42 -13.24 -29.01
N LYS A 17 -4.90 -13.27 -30.26
CA LYS A 17 -6.27 -13.72 -30.57
C LYS A 17 -6.39 -15.21 -30.25
N ALA A 18 -7.21 -15.55 -29.27
CA ALA A 18 -7.58 -16.95 -29.04
C ALA A 18 -8.77 -17.31 -29.91
N VAL A 19 -8.78 -18.51 -30.50
CA VAL A 19 -9.96 -19.06 -31.16
C VAL A 19 -10.42 -20.25 -30.32
N ILE A 20 -11.57 -20.12 -29.66
CA ILE A 20 -12.16 -21.20 -28.88
C ILE A 20 -13.45 -21.63 -29.58
N ASN A 21 -13.51 -22.91 -29.99
CA ASN A 21 -14.63 -23.47 -30.76
C ASN A 21 -15.01 -22.63 -31.99
N GLY A 22 -14.02 -22.14 -32.74
CA GLY A 22 -14.25 -21.28 -33.92
C GLY A 22 -14.63 -19.82 -33.59
N THR A 23 -14.79 -19.47 -32.31
CA THR A 23 -15.08 -18.09 -31.87
C THR A 23 -13.78 -17.37 -31.52
N THR A 24 -13.54 -16.22 -32.15
CA THR A 24 -12.39 -15.38 -31.82
C THR A 24 -12.66 -14.61 -30.52
N ILE A 25 -11.84 -14.85 -29.50
CA ILE A 25 -11.87 -14.18 -28.21
C ILE A 25 -10.73 -13.16 -28.16
N ASN A 26 -11.09 -11.90 -27.90
CA ASN A 26 -10.23 -10.75 -28.17
C ASN A 26 -9.48 -10.20 -26.95
N THR A 27 -9.93 -10.51 -25.72
CA THR A 27 -9.27 -10.04 -24.49
C THR A 27 -8.84 -11.20 -23.61
N VAL A 28 -7.84 -10.97 -22.78
CA VAL A 28 -7.35 -11.99 -21.82
C VAL A 28 -8.44 -12.34 -20.81
N SER A 29 -9.17 -11.35 -20.28
CA SER A 29 -10.34 -11.58 -19.44
C SER A 29 -11.38 -12.45 -20.11
N ASP A 30 -11.75 -12.15 -21.37
CA ASP A 30 -12.73 -12.97 -22.09
C ASP A 30 -12.27 -14.42 -22.21
N GLN A 31 -10.97 -14.69 -22.45
CA GLN A 31 -10.44 -16.05 -22.58
C GLN A 31 -10.55 -16.84 -21.27
N VAL A 32 -10.12 -16.22 -20.17
CA VAL A 32 -10.07 -16.84 -18.85
C VAL A 32 -11.49 -17.09 -18.33
N PHE A 33 -12.36 -16.09 -18.40
CA PHE A 33 -13.75 -16.23 -17.96
C PHE A 33 -14.60 -17.11 -18.87
N TYR A 34 -14.26 -17.26 -20.15
CA TYR A 34 -14.94 -18.22 -21.03
C TYR A 34 -14.68 -19.64 -20.56
N SER A 35 -13.44 -19.93 -20.16
CA SER A 35 -13.08 -21.23 -19.56
C SER A 35 -13.86 -21.49 -18.27
N ALA A 36 -14.12 -20.45 -17.46
CA ALA A 36 -14.94 -20.54 -16.26
C ALA A 36 -16.38 -20.93 -16.58
N ASN A 37 -16.98 -20.30 -17.60
CA ASN A 37 -18.32 -20.65 -18.08
C ASN A 37 -18.39 -22.11 -18.56
N VAL A 38 -17.40 -22.58 -19.34
CA VAL A 38 -17.37 -23.97 -19.81
C VAL A 38 -17.29 -24.96 -18.65
N ALA A 39 -16.48 -24.67 -17.63
CA ALA A 39 -16.41 -25.49 -16.42
C ALA A 39 -17.74 -25.47 -15.65
N ALA A 40 -18.33 -24.29 -15.49
CA ALA A 40 -19.61 -24.12 -14.80
C ALA A 40 -20.77 -24.85 -15.50
N GLU A 41 -20.85 -24.79 -16.83
CA GLU A 41 -21.85 -25.53 -17.62
C GLU A 41 -21.70 -27.05 -17.49
N LYS A 42 -20.47 -27.55 -17.29
CA LYS A 42 -20.25 -28.96 -16.98
C LYS A 42 -20.74 -29.31 -15.57
N LEU A 43 -20.50 -28.44 -14.59
CA LEU A 43 -21.02 -28.62 -13.23
C LEU A 43 -22.54 -28.56 -13.18
N ASP A 44 -23.19 -27.72 -13.98
CA ASP A 44 -24.65 -27.70 -14.11
C ASP A 44 -25.21 -29.07 -14.53
N LYS A 45 -24.53 -29.76 -15.45
CA LYS A 45 -24.92 -31.09 -15.93
C LYS A 45 -24.59 -32.21 -14.95
N LEU A 46 -23.42 -32.15 -14.31
CA LEU A 46 -22.95 -33.18 -13.38
C LEU A 46 -23.66 -33.08 -12.02
N PHE A 47 -23.98 -31.87 -11.58
CA PHE A 47 -24.49 -31.57 -10.24
C PHE A 47 -25.72 -30.64 -10.29
N PRO A 48 -26.80 -31.02 -11.01
CA PRO A 48 -27.95 -30.14 -11.22
C PRO A 48 -28.72 -29.79 -9.94
N LYS A 49 -28.61 -30.62 -8.89
CA LYS A 49 -29.25 -30.41 -7.59
C LYS A 49 -28.33 -29.81 -6.52
N ASN A 50 -27.06 -29.59 -6.84
CA ASN A 50 -26.06 -29.05 -5.89
C ASN A 50 -25.55 -27.71 -6.42
N SER A 51 -26.38 -26.68 -6.34
CA SER A 51 -26.05 -25.31 -6.79
C SER A 51 -24.98 -24.61 -5.94
N ASN A 52 -24.52 -25.25 -4.86
CA ASN A 52 -23.45 -24.78 -3.97
C ASN A 52 -22.05 -25.30 -4.36
N ILE A 53 -21.95 -25.99 -5.50
CA ILE A 53 -20.68 -26.37 -6.13
C ILE A 53 -20.41 -25.37 -7.25
N ASP A 54 -19.48 -24.46 -7.00
CA ASP A 54 -19.18 -23.31 -7.84
C ASP A 54 -17.81 -23.45 -8.53
N VAL A 55 -17.61 -22.64 -9.56
CA VAL A 55 -16.30 -22.38 -10.17
C VAL A 55 -15.77 -21.07 -9.63
N ASN A 56 -14.56 -21.08 -9.05
CA ASN A 56 -13.91 -19.87 -8.54
C ASN A 56 -12.79 -19.41 -9.49
N LEU A 57 -12.68 -18.09 -9.67
CA LEU A 57 -11.61 -17.43 -10.40
C LEU A 57 -11.39 -16.01 -9.85
N TYR A 58 -10.13 -15.55 -9.83
CA TYR A 58 -9.80 -14.17 -9.51
C TYR A 58 -10.09 -13.21 -10.66
N ALA A 59 -10.58 -12.01 -10.37
CA ALA A 59 -10.46 -10.86 -11.26
C ALA A 59 -9.16 -10.11 -10.90
N TYR A 60 -8.07 -10.54 -11.51
CA TYR A 60 -6.70 -10.18 -11.11
C TYR A 60 -5.73 -10.08 -12.31
N SER A 61 -4.68 -9.26 -12.17
CA SER A 61 -3.59 -9.16 -13.15
C SER A 61 -4.07 -8.93 -14.59
N GLY A 62 -3.58 -9.70 -15.55
CA GLY A 62 -3.92 -9.58 -16.97
C GLY A 62 -5.37 -9.91 -17.33
N HIS A 63 -6.13 -10.55 -16.44
CA HIS A 63 -7.54 -10.92 -16.62
C HIS A 63 -8.47 -10.23 -15.61
N ALA A 64 -8.05 -9.08 -15.06
CA ALA A 64 -8.86 -8.32 -14.11
C ALA A 64 -10.09 -7.64 -14.74
N ASP A 65 -10.05 -7.34 -16.04
CA ASP A 65 -11.15 -6.61 -16.69
C ASP A 65 -12.42 -7.47 -16.80
N ILE A 66 -13.57 -6.81 -16.94
CA ILE A 66 -14.86 -7.49 -17.06
C ILE A 66 -15.00 -8.14 -18.45
N PRO A 67 -15.40 -9.41 -18.54
CA PRO A 67 -15.62 -10.05 -19.83
C PRO A 67 -16.85 -9.45 -20.53
N ASN A 68 -16.85 -9.48 -21.86
CA ASN A 68 -17.90 -8.90 -22.71
C ASN A 68 -19.16 -9.77 -22.83
N PHE A 69 -19.19 -10.94 -22.19
CA PHE A 69 -20.34 -11.86 -22.16
C PHE A 69 -20.85 -12.09 -20.73
N LYS A 70 -22.04 -12.68 -20.61
CA LYS A 70 -22.63 -13.00 -19.31
C LYS A 70 -21.93 -14.21 -18.68
N LEU A 71 -21.64 -14.13 -17.38
CA LEU A 71 -21.09 -15.27 -16.63
C LEU A 71 -22.20 -16.25 -16.22
N ASN A 72 -21.87 -17.54 -16.21
CA ASN A 72 -22.73 -18.57 -15.66
C ASN A 72 -22.94 -18.30 -14.15
N PRO A 73 -24.17 -18.47 -13.59
CA PRO A 73 -24.45 -18.23 -12.18
C PRO A 73 -23.59 -18.98 -11.15
N ARG A 74 -22.94 -20.09 -11.55
CA ARG A 74 -21.98 -20.84 -10.71
C ARG A 74 -20.57 -20.27 -10.72
N VAL A 75 -20.28 -19.25 -11.54
CA VAL A 75 -18.97 -18.60 -11.52
C VAL A 75 -18.96 -17.60 -10.37
N PHE A 76 -18.20 -17.93 -9.32
CA PHE A 76 -17.91 -17.06 -8.20
C PHE A 76 -16.63 -16.30 -8.48
N VAL A 77 -16.69 -14.97 -8.49
CA VAL A 77 -15.53 -14.12 -8.80
C VAL A 77 -14.89 -13.61 -7.52
N GLN A 78 -13.59 -13.84 -7.34
CA GLN A 78 -12.80 -13.21 -6.28
C GLN A 78 -12.09 -11.98 -6.83
N ILE A 79 -12.61 -10.79 -6.52
CA ILE A 79 -12.08 -9.53 -7.04
C ILE A 79 -10.82 -9.15 -6.28
N VAL A 80 -9.74 -8.76 -6.98
CA VAL A 80 -8.53 -8.19 -6.35
C VAL A 80 -8.44 -6.68 -6.61
N PRO A 81 -9.14 -5.84 -5.83
CA PRO A 81 -9.39 -4.46 -6.23
C PRO A 81 -8.25 -3.48 -5.94
N TYR A 82 -7.41 -3.75 -4.95
CA TYR A 82 -6.45 -2.75 -4.46
C TYR A 82 -4.99 -3.04 -4.87
N GLN A 83 -4.73 -4.17 -5.52
CA GLN A 83 -3.37 -4.53 -5.94
C GLN A 83 -3.38 -5.34 -7.24
N PHE A 84 -2.26 -5.29 -7.96
CA PHE A 84 -1.99 -6.15 -9.12
C PHE A 84 -3.03 -6.08 -10.25
N GLN A 85 -3.76 -4.97 -10.35
CA GLN A 85 -4.64 -4.68 -11.48
C GLN A 85 -4.47 -3.21 -11.91
N ASN A 86 -4.87 -2.89 -13.14
CA ASN A 86 -4.84 -1.53 -13.65
C ASN A 86 -6.07 -1.20 -14.51
N ILE A 87 -7.25 -1.52 -14.00
CA ILE A 87 -8.54 -1.38 -14.65
C ILE A 87 -9.24 -0.13 -14.10
N ALA A 88 -9.42 -0.04 -12.79
CA ALA A 88 -10.08 1.06 -12.10
C ALA A 88 -9.57 1.23 -10.66
N PHE A 89 -9.93 2.33 -10.00
CA PHE A 89 -9.74 2.49 -8.55
C PHE A 89 -10.58 1.44 -7.80
N GLY A 90 -10.05 0.92 -6.68
CA GLY A 90 -10.59 -0.29 -6.03
C GLY A 90 -12.12 -0.29 -5.81
N PRO A 91 -12.72 0.75 -5.20
CA PRO A 91 -14.17 0.82 -4.99
C PRO A 91 -14.98 0.83 -6.28
N ALA A 92 -14.60 1.63 -7.28
CA ALA A 92 -15.24 1.62 -8.60
C ALA A 92 -15.10 0.25 -9.28
N PHE A 93 -13.94 -0.40 -9.14
CA PHE A 93 -13.72 -1.73 -9.69
C PHE A 93 -14.62 -2.79 -9.03
N ILE A 94 -14.89 -2.67 -7.72
CA ILE A 94 -15.86 -3.51 -7.02
C ILE A 94 -17.27 -3.27 -7.59
N GLU A 95 -17.72 -2.02 -7.73
CA GLU A 95 -19.06 -1.70 -8.27
C GLU A 95 -19.27 -2.28 -9.66
N ARG A 96 -18.30 -2.09 -10.57
CA ARG A 96 -18.38 -2.65 -11.93
C ARG A 96 -18.58 -4.16 -11.94
N TRP A 97 -17.87 -4.88 -11.06
CA TRP A 97 -18.01 -6.32 -10.94
C TRP A 97 -19.32 -6.72 -10.25
N ALA A 98 -19.75 -5.98 -9.23
CA ALA A 98 -21.03 -6.20 -8.56
C ALA A 98 -22.22 -6.04 -9.52
N GLU A 99 -22.15 -5.10 -10.47
CA GLU A 99 -23.14 -5.00 -11.56
C GLU A 99 -23.08 -6.20 -12.52
N LYS A 100 -21.88 -6.76 -12.73
CA LYS A 100 -21.65 -7.86 -13.68
C LYS A 100 -22.10 -9.21 -13.16
N VAL A 101 -21.89 -9.49 -11.87
CA VAL A 101 -22.09 -10.81 -11.27
C VAL A 101 -23.00 -10.76 -10.06
N LYS A 102 -23.79 -11.82 -9.86
CA LYS A 102 -24.67 -11.93 -8.71
C LYS A 102 -23.91 -12.23 -7.41
N ARG A 103 -22.79 -12.93 -7.50
CA ARG A 103 -22.03 -13.46 -6.36
C ARG A 103 -20.56 -13.20 -6.56
N PHE A 104 -19.92 -12.58 -5.56
CA PHE A 104 -18.49 -12.31 -5.59
C PHE A 104 -17.92 -12.20 -4.18
N GLY A 105 -16.61 -12.37 -4.08
CA GLY A 105 -15.82 -12.12 -2.88
C GLY A 105 -14.68 -11.15 -3.17
N ILE A 106 -14.04 -10.66 -2.13
CA ILE A 106 -12.82 -9.85 -2.24
C ILE A 106 -11.59 -10.70 -1.91
N ARG A 107 -10.49 -10.44 -2.61
CA ARG A 107 -9.14 -10.77 -2.16
C ARG A 107 -8.33 -9.48 -2.02
N ASP A 108 -7.91 -9.17 -0.79
CA ASP A 108 -7.15 -7.95 -0.46
C ASP A 108 -5.85 -8.30 0.28
N TYR A 109 -4.94 -7.33 0.35
CA TYR A 109 -3.62 -7.47 0.94
C TYR A 109 -3.52 -6.54 2.15
N PHE A 110 -3.59 -7.12 3.35
CA PHE A 110 -3.52 -6.35 4.59
C PHE A 110 -2.20 -6.58 5.30
N LYS A 111 -1.32 -5.56 5.23
CA LYS A 111 -0.03 -5.54 5.95
C LYS A 111 0.81 -6.81 5.78
N TYR A 112 0.82 -7.39 4.58
CA TYR A 112 1.66 -8.54 4.28
C TYR A 112 3.17 -8.18 4.34
N PRO A 113 4.05 -9.11 4.73
CA PRO A 113 5.43 -8.77 5.12
C PRO A 113 6.26 -8.14 4.00
N ASP A 114 6.03 -8.50 2.74
CA ASP A 114 6.80 -7.96 1.61
C ASP A 114 6.66 -6.45 1.42
N SER A 115 5.52 -5.87 1.82
CA SER A 115 5.29 -4.42 1.72
C SER A 115 5.59 -3.69 3.02
N TYR A 116 5.36 -4.34 4.17
CA TYR A 116 5.38 -3.65 5.47
C TYR A 116 6.48 -4.13 6.41
N TYR A 117 7.21 -5.20 6.08
CA TYR A 117 8.27 -5.77 6.90
C TYR A 117 7.81 -6.05 8.34
N ASP A 118 6.53 -6.37 8.47
CA ASP A 118 5.86 -6.60 9.74
C ASP A 118 5.95 -5.45 10.76
N LEU A 119 6.14 -4.22 10.27
CA LEU A 119 6.18 -3.02 11.08
C LEU A 119 4.77 -2.53 11.47
N PRO A 120 4.66 -1.78 12.58
CA PRO A 120 3.48 -0.98 12.89
C PRO A 120 3.29 0.15 11.86
N GLY A 121 2.09 0.75 11.87
CA GLY A 121 1.67 1.79 10.92
C GLY A 121 1.42 1.27 9.51
N GLY A 122 1.24 2.20 8.56
CA GLY A 122 1.03 1.89 7.14
C GLY A 122 -0.45 1.80 6.76
N TYR A 123 -0.93 0.58 6.49
CA TYR A 123 -2.35 0.33 6.22
C TYR A 123 -3.13 0.31 7.54
N THR A 124 -3.93 1.36 7.76
CA THR A 124 -4.64 1.59 9.02
C THR A 124 -5.88 0.71 9.20
N ILE A 125 -6.33 0.53 10.45
CA ILE A 125 -7.60 -0.14 10.76
C ILE A 125 -8.80 0.61 10.19
N ASN A 126 -8.77 1.95 10.16
CA ASN A 126 -9.81 2.76 9.52
C ASN A 126 -9.94 2.42 8.03
N GLN A 127 -8.81 2.37 7.31
CA GLN A 127 -8.81 1.99 5.90
C GLN A 127 -9.29 0.54 5.71
N LEU A 128 -8.90 -0.39 6.60
CA LEU A 128 -9.31 -1.79 6.55
C LEU A 128 -10.84 -1.90 6.65
N MET A 129 -11.41 -1.22 7.66
CA MET A 129 -12.84 -1.24 7.91
C MET A 129 -13.63 -0.51 6.82
N THR A 130 -13.14 0.64 6.32
CA THR A 130 -13.77 1.32 5.17
C THR A 130 -13.88 0.42 3.95
N ARG A 131 -12.81 -0.33 3.63
CA ARG A 131 -12.80 -1.27 2.50
C ARG A 131 -13.74 -2.44 2.70
N ALA A 132 -13.75 -3.04 3.90
CA ALA A 132 -14.64 -4.15 4.22
C ALA A 132 -16.12 -3.73 4.17
N MET A 133 -16.46 -2.59 4.76
CA MET A 133 -17.82 -2.03 4.72
C MET A 133 -18.25 -1.67 3.29
N HIS A 134 -17.34 -1.13 2.47
CA HIS A 134 -17.64 -0.86 1.06
C HIS A 134 -17.97 -2.15 0.29
N ALA A 135 -17.14 -3.19 0.46
CA ALA A 135 -17.37 -4.48 -0.18
C ALA A 135 -18.68 -5.13 0.27
N GLU A 136 -19.02 -5.07 1.55
CA GLU A 136 -20.28 -5.57 2.09
C GLU A 136 -21.49 -4.83 1.50
N ARG A 137 -21.46 -3.49 1.45
CA ARG A 137 -22.51 -2.69 0.80
C ARG A 137 -22.69 -3.01 -0.68
N ALA A 138 -21.61 -3.31 -1.39
CA ALA A 138 -21.65 -3.72 -2.79
C ALA A 138 -22.17 -5.16 -2.99
N GLY A 139 -22.45 -5.90 -1.92
CA GLY A 139 -23.02 -7.25 -1.98
C GLY A 139 -21.98 -8.38 -1.97
N SER A 140 -20.76 -8.11 -1.51
CA SER A 140 -19.74 -9.15 -1.39
C SER A 140 -20.15 -10.22 -0.37
N GLU A 141 -20.00 -11.51 -0.73
CA GLU A 141 -20.30 -12.65 0.15
C GLU A 141 -19.16 -12.94 1.15
N GLY A 142 -18.01 -12.28 1.02
CA GLY A 142 -16.89 -12.47 1.92
C GLY A 142 -15.58 -11.95 1.36
N THR A 143 -14.53 -12.02 2.18
CA THR A 143 -13.21 -11.53 1.83
C THR A 143 -12.12 -12.51 2.27
N THR A 144 -11.04 -12.53 1.51
CA THR A 144 -9.81 -13.27 1.81
C THR A 144 -8.68 -12.27 1.88
N TYR A 145 -7.86 -12.35 2.93
CA TYR A 145 -6.73 -11.45 3.11
C TYR A 145 -5.41 -12.21 3.00
N GLU A 146 -4.51 -11.66 2.19
CA GLU A 146 -3.09 -11.96 2.32
C GLU A 146 -2.49 -10.98 3.33
N SER A 147 -1.98 -11.51 4.44
CA SER A 147 -1.52 -10.72 5.57
C SER A 147 -0.30 -11.34 6.23
N SER A 148 0.40 -10.54 7.03
CA SER A 148 1.43 -11.05 7.94
C SER A 148 0.81 -11.96 9.00
N TYR A 149 1.50 -13.06 9.32
CA TYR A 149 1.18 -13.93 10.47
C TYR A 149 1.76 -13.37 11.79
N SER A 150 1.34 -12.16 12.16
CA SER A 150 1.90 -11.39 13.28
C SER A 150 0.88 -11.06 14.36
N LYS A 151 1.24 -11.32 15.62
CA LYS A 151 0.42 -10.96 16.79
C LYS A 151 0.14 -9.46 16.90
N PHE A 152 1.12 -8.61 16.55
CA PHE A 152 1.03 -7.18 16.81
C PHE A 152 0.92 -6.32 15.57
N ALA A 153 1.41 -6.76 14.40
CA ALA A 153 1.24 -5.95 13.20
C ALA A 153 -0.18 -6.06 12.62
N THR A 154 -0.82 -7.24 12.74
CA THR A 154 -2.04 -7.57 11.98
C THR A 154 -3.15 -8.23 12.79
N ALA A 155 -2.86 -9.04 13.81
CA ALA A 155 -3.89 -9.87 14.46
C ALA A 155 -5.05 -9.07 15.08
N ILE A 156 -4.78 -7.92 15.71
CA ILE A 156 -5.82 -7.09 16.34
C ILE A 156 -6.78 -6.49 15.28
N PRO A 157 -6.29 -5.76 14.25
CA PRO A 157 -7.18 -5.30 13.17
C PRO A 157 -7.94 -6.42 12.47
N LEU A 158 -7.30 -7.59 12.24
CA LEU A 158 -7.98 -8.74 11.61
C LEU A 158 -9.03 -9.37 12.52
N TRP A 159 -8.82 -9.42 13.83
CA TRP A 159 -9.85 -9.87 14.77
C TRP A 159 -11.08 -8.95 14.71
N VAL A 160 -10.87 -7.63 14.72
CA VAL A 160 -11.95 -6.63 14.61
C VAL A 160 -12.72 -6.81 13.32
N LEU A 161 -12.01 -6.98 12.19
CA LEU A 161 -12.61 -7.27 10.90
C LEU A 161 -13.46 -8.57 10.94
N ILE A 162 -12.93 -9.65 11.51
CA ILE A 162 -13.67 -10.93 11.61
C ILE A 162 -14.94 -10.77 12.46
N ARG A 163 -14.87 -10.05 13.58
CA ARG A 163 -16.06 -9.74 14.39
C ARG A 163 -17.09 -8.94 13.61
N PHE A 164 -16.66 -7.90 12.90
CA PHE A 164 -17.53 -7.11 12.04
C PHE A 164 -18.24 -7.98 10.98
N MET A 165 -17.49 -8.84 10.29
CA MET A 165 -18.05 -9.72 9.25
C MET A 165 -18.95 -10.83 9.79
N ALA A 166 -18.70 -11.30 11.02
CA ALA A 166 -19.50 -12.37 11.62
C ALA A 166 -20.81 -11.85 12.22
N ASP A 167 -20.78 -10.71 12.91
CA ASP A 167 -21.93 -10.22 13.68
C ASP A 167 -22.81 -9.26 12.87
N GLY A 168 -22.25 -8.58 11.86
CA GLY A 168 -22.95 -7.62 10.99
C GLY A 168 -23.36 -6.33 11.71
N LYS A 169 -22.86 -5.18 11.23
CA LYS A 169 -23.17 -3.82 11.75
C LYS A 169 -22.72 -3.55 13.20
N THR A 170 -21.77 -4.31 13.73
CA THR A 170 -21.13 -3.96 15.01
C THR A 170 -20.38 -2.64 14.90
N ASP A 171 -20.48 -1.83 15.95
CA ASP A 171 -19.60 -0.68 16.14
C ASP A 171 -18.18 -1.22 16.36
N TRP A 172 -17.43 -1.31 15.26
CA TRP A 172 -16.11 -1.94 15.27
C TRP A 172 -15.13 -1.18 16.17
N GLN A 173 -15.33 0.13 16.37
CA GLN A 173 -14.54 0.93 17.30
C GLN A 173 -14.79 0.47 18.74
N ASN A 174 -16.04 0.23 19.13
CA ASN A 174 -16.35 -0.31 20.45
C ASN A 174 -15.77 -1.72 20.66
N GLU A 175 -15.86 -2.60 19.65
CA GLU A 175 -15.25 -3.93 19.68
C GLU A 175 -13.73 -3.86 19.81
N TYR A 176 -13.09 -2.96 19.07
CA TYR A 176 -11.65 -2.71 19.18
C TYR A 176 -11.25 -2.26 20.59
N GLN A 177 -11.98 -1.29 21.17
CA GLN A 177 -11.72 -0.81 22.52
C GLN A 177 -12.00 -1.88 23.59
N GLN A 178 -13.04 -2.69 23.38
CA GLN A 178 -13.38 -3.80 24.27
C GLN A 178 -12.30 -4.88 24.26
N LEU A 179 -11.82 -5.28 23.08
CA LEU A 179 -10.72 -6.23 22.95
C LEU A 179 -9.47 -5.76 23.70
N ILE A 180 -9.12 -4.47 23.61
CA ILE A 180 -7.95 -3.94 24.34
C ILE A 180 -8.17 -4.05 25.86
N ARG A 181 -9.38 -3.73 26.36
CA ARG A 181 -9.72 -3.89 27.78
C ARG A 181 -9.61 -5.35 28.22
N ASP A 182 -10.12 -6.29 27.42
CA ASP A 182 -10.10 -7.72 27.73
C ASP A 182 -8.68 -8.31 27.71
N LEU A 183 -7.83 -7.84 26.78
CA LEU A 183 -6.46 -8.31 26.67
C LEU A 183 -5.51 -7.69 27.70
N PHE A 184 -5.75 -6.46 28.15
CA PHE A 184 -4.76 -5.72 28.94
C PHE A 184 -5.26 -5.22 30.30
N GLY A 185 -6.54 -5.35 30.63
CA GLY A 185 -7.09 -5.03 31.95
C GLY A 185 -6.69 -3.63 32.43
N THR A 186 -6.03 -3.54 33.59
CA THR A 186 -5.55 -2.27 34.16
C THR A 186 -4.53 -1.55 33.26
N ALA A 187 -3.84 -2.26 32.38
CA ALA A 187 -2.90 -1.71 31.40
C ALA A 187 -3.57 -1.25 30.09
N ALA A 188 -4.89 -1.39 29.94
CA ALA A 188 -5.58 -1.11 28.68
C ALA A 188 -5.42 0.34 28.20
N ALA A 189 -5.48 1.33 29.10
CA ALA A 189 -5.38 2.74 28.73
C ALA A 189 -4.04 3.11 28.06
N PRO A 190 -2.86 2.85 28.66
CA PRO A 190 -1.58 3.12 27.99
C PRO A 190 -1.39 2.25 26.73
N ILE A 191 -1.82 0.98 26.74
CA ILE A 191 -1.72 0.12 25.56
C ILE A 191 -2.61 0.59 24.40
N GLY A 192 -3.78 1.16 24.70
CA GLY A 192 -4.64 1.78 23.69
C GLY A 192 -3.93 2.93 22.97
N LYS A 193 -3.19 3.78 23.70
CA LYS A 193 -2.37 4.85 23.09
C LYS A 193 -1.26 4.28 22.20
N MET A 194 -0.61 3.20 22.62
CA MET A 194 0.40 2.54 21.79
C MET A 194 -0.21 1.92 20.52
N PHE A 195 -1.37 1.27 20.62
CA PHE A 195 -2.03 0.67 19.46
C PHE A 195 -2.64 1.70 18.51
N HIS A 196 -2.99 2.88 18.99
CA HIS A 196 -3.29 4.01 18.12
C HIS A 196 -2.11 4.31 17.17
N LEU A 197 -0.87 4.35 17.68
CA LEU A 197 0.33 4.50 16.84
C LEU A 197 0.48 3.33 15.84
N PHE A 198 0.14 2.11 16.25
CA PHE A 198 0.32 0.92 15.41
C PHE A 198 -0.71 0.80 14.29
N TYR A 199 -1.95 1.19 14.53
CA TYR A 199 -3.07 0.85 13.67
C TYR A 199 -3.80 2.05 13.08
N GLU A 200 -3.61 3.26 13.61
CA GLU A 200 -4.25 4.46 13.08
C GLU A 200 -3.27 5.41 12.38
N SER A 201 -1.97 5.22 12.56
CA SER A 201 -0.95 5.99 11.83
C SER A 201 -0.63 5.39 10.47
N SER A 202 -0.55 6.24 9.44
CA SER A 202 -0.12 5.83 8.09
C SER A 202 1.38 5.58 7.97
N ASN A 203 2.17 6.00 8.96
CA ASN A 203 3.62 5.79 9.04
C ASN A 203 4.04 5.55 10.48
N PHE A 204 5.03 4.67 10.68
CA PHE A 204 5.65 4.49 11.98
C PHE A 204 7.15 4.77 11.88
N VAL A 205 7.60 5.78 12.62
CA VAL A 205 8.97 6.29 12.59
C VAL A 205 9.63 6.23 13.96
N GLY A 206 10.89 6.68 14.06
CA GLY A 206 11.67 6.60 15.31
C GLY A 206 11.03 7.30 16.51
N ASN A 207 10.30 8.40 16.30
CA ASN A 207 9.59 9.09 17.38
C ASN A 207 8.40 8.24 17.89
N ASP A 208 7.65 7.61 17.00
CA ASP A 208 6.53 6.73 17.37
C ASP A 208 7.03 5.52 18.17
N LEU A 209 8.22 5.00 17.83
CA LEU A 209 8.87 3.94 18.62
C LEU A 209 9.16 4.40 20.06
N GLN A 210 9.67 5.61 20.23
CA GLN A 210 9.93 6.17 21.56
C GLN A 210 8.64 6.34 22.38
N GLU A 211 7.57 6.85 21.76
CA GLU A 211 6.27 6.97 22.40
C GLU A 211 5.69 5.60 22.76
N ALA A 212 5.78 4.61 21.86
CA ALA A 212 5.34 3.25 22.13
C ALA A 212 6.10 2.62 23.32
N GLN A 213 7.42 2.82 23.40
CA GLN A 213 8.24 2.38 24.54
C GLN A 213 7.79 3.05 25.85
N HIS A 214 7.49 4.35 25.81
CA HIS A 214 6.98 5.09 26.96
C HIS A 214 5.63 4.52 27.44
N TYR A 215 4.68 4.29 26.54
CA TYR A 215 3.39 3.69 26.88
C TYR A 215 3.53 2.27 27.42
N LEU A 216 4.51 1.49 26.94
CA LEU A 216 4.81 0.18 27.51
C LEU A 216 5.37 0.28 28.95
N GLU A 217 6.22 1.28 29.24
CA GLU A 217 6.68 1.57 30.61
C GLU A 217 5.51 1.99 31.53
N GLU A 218 4.58 2.82 31.04
CA GLU A 218 3.37 3.20 31.79
C GLU A 218 2.47 2.00 32.07
N ALA A 219 2.25 1.13 31.08
CA ALA A 219 1.46 -0.09 31.21
C ALA A 219 2.00 -1.01 32.32
N ARG A 220 3.32 -1.15 32.43
CA ARG A 220 3.96 -1.97 33.48
C ARG A 220 3.76 -1.41 34.89
N LYS A 221 3.62 -0.09 35.05
CA LYS A 221 3.38 0.57 36.36
C LYS A 221 1.98 0.35 36.90
N THR A 222 1.05 -0.15 36.09
CA THR A 222 -0.33 -0.45 36.52
C THR A 222 -0.44 -1.73 37.38
N ASN A 223 0.70 -2.34 37.74
CA ASN A 223 0.81 -3.61 38.45
C ASN A 223 -0.09 -4.72 37.85
N PRO A 224 0.09 -5.01 36.54
CA PRO A 224 -0.75 -5.98 35.86
C PRO A 224 -0.54 -7.40 36.41
N GLY A 225 -1.58 -8.23 36.32
CA GLY A 225 -1.48 -9.67 36.63
C GLY A 225 -0.52 -10.41 35.69
N SER A 226 -0.10 -11.62 36.08
CA SER A 226 0.95 -12.39 35.38
C SER A 226 0.68 -12.64 33.89
N THR A 227 -0.58 -12.89 33.50
CA THR A 227 -0.97 -13.08 32.10
C THR A 227 -0.78 -11.80 31.27
N ILE A 228 -1.13 -10.65 31.83
CA ILE A 228 -0.95 -9.35 31.14
C ILE A 228 0.54 -9.01 31.06
N THR A 229 1.31 -9.26 32.13
CA THR A 229 2.77 -9.07 32.12
C THR A 229 3.45 -9.84 30.99
N LYS A 230 3.06 -11.10 30.74
CA LYS A 230 3.57 -11.88 29.59
C LYS A 230 3.30 -11.19 28.25
N ARG A 231 2.10 -10.63 28.04
CA ARG A 231 1.77 -9.88 26.81
C ARG A 231 2.62 -8.61 26.68
N LEU A 232 2.88 -7.92 27.79
CA LEU A 232 3.78 -6.76 27.80
C LEU A 232 5.23 -7.16 27.47
N ASP A 233 5.68 -8.33 27.90
CA ASP A 233 6.99 -8.87 27.53
C ASP A 233 7.07 -9.22 26.03
N GLU A 234 6.01 -9.78 25.45
CA GLU A 234 5.94 -10.00 24.00
C GLU A 234 5.95 -8.68 23.20
N LEU A 235 5.26 -7.64 23.69
CA LEU A 235 5.30 -6.30 23.10
C LEU A 235 6.70 -5.68 23.17
N GLN A 236 7.43 -5.90 24.28
CA GLN A 236 8.83 -5.46 24.40
C GLN A 236 9.70 -6.08 23.29
N LEU A 237 9.55 -7.40 23.07
CA LEU A 237 10.26 -8.11 22.01
C LEU A 237 9.87 -7.59 20.62
N TYR A 238 8.59 -7.30 20.39
CA TYR A 238 8.12 -6.70 19.15
C TYR A 238 8.75 -5.32 18.92
N LEU A 239 8.78 -4.44 19.92
CA LEU A 239 9.43 -3.13 19.80
C LEU A 239 10.94 -3.24 19.56
N THR A 240 11.61 -4.23 20.14
CA THR A 240 13.02 -4.53 19.83
C THR A 240 13.19 -4.94 18.37
N TYR A 241 12.31 -5.79 17.82
CA TYR A 241 12.30 -6.11 16.40
C TYR A 241 12.09 -4.87 15.53
N VAL A 242 11.09 -4.05 15.85
CA VAL A 242 10.77 -2.81 15.12
C VAL A 242 11.99 -1.89 15.02
N LYS A 243 12.72 -1.71 16.11
CA LYS A 243 13.96 -0.92 16.10
C LYS A 243 15.02 -1.51 15.17
N LEU A 244 15.27 -2.82 15.25
CA LEU A 244 16.25 -3.48 14.38
C LEU A 244 15.90 -3.31 12.91
N GLU A 245 14.62 -3.42 12.56
CA GLU A 245 14.16 -3.25 11.19
C GLU A 245 14.21 -1.78 10.72
N LEU A 246 13.96 -0.81 11.61
CA LEU A 246 14.18 0.60 11.29
C LEU A 246 15.67 0.92 11.09
N ASP A 247 16.54 0.37 11.95
CA ASP A 247 18.00 0.51 11.82
C ASP A 247 18.52 -0.16 10.55
N SER A 248 17.93 -1.30 10.17
CA SER A 248 18.29 -2.05 8.97
C SER A 248 18.12 -1.21 7.70
N LYS A 249 17.14 -0.30 7.68
CA LYS A 249 16.86 0.61 6.56
C LYS A 249 17.81 1.81 6.50
N ASN A 250 18.54 2.10 7.57
CA ASN A 250 19.48 3.21 7.60
C ASN A 250 20.82 2.81 6.98
N THR A 251 21.08 3.15 5.72
CA THR A 251 22.32 2.79 5.02
C THR A 251 23.59 3.44 5.59
N GLN A 252 23.48 4.31 6.59
CA GLN A 252 24.62 4.96 7.26
C GLN A 252 25.17 4.15 8.45
N THR A 253 24.43 3.16 8.96
CA THR A 253 24.77 2.42 10.18
C THR A 253 25.63 1.18 9.96
N GLY A 254 26.09 0.94 8.72
CA GLY A 254 26.97 -0.16 8.40
C GLY A 254 26.72 -0.76 7.01
N ASP A 255 27.49 -1.79 6.70
CA ASP A 255 27.28 -2.57 5.49
C ASP A 255 25.96 -3.36 5.54
N MET A 256 25.60 -3.99 4.42
CA MET A 256 24.35 -4.74 4.31
C MET A 256 24.24 -5.90 5.30
N GLU A 257 25.34 -6.58 5.60
CA GLU A 257 25.34 -7.71 6.54
C GLU A 257 25.14 -7.22 7.96
N GLN A 258 25.88 -6.18 8.37
CA GLN A 258 25.78 -5.56 9.70
C GLN A 258 24.36 -5.07 10.00
N ARG A 259 23.65 -4.59 8.97
CA ARG A 259 22.27 -4.08 9.09
C ARG A 259 21.21 -5.17 9.08
N LEU A 260 21.33 -6.18 8.20
CA LEU A 260 20.25 -7.16 8.00
C LEU A 260 20.39 -8.41 8.88
N LEU A 261 21.61 -8.82 9.24
CA LEU A 261 21.81 -10.03 10.03
C LEU A 261 21.17 -9.94 11.44
N PRO A 262 21.17 -8.79 12.14
CA PRO A 262 20.44 -8.67 13.40
C PRO A 262 18.94 -8.92 13.27
N VAL A 263 18.31 -8.43 12.19
CA VAL A 263 16.88 -8.65 11.93
C VAL A 263 16.62 -10.14 11.68
N TYR A 264 17.48 -10.82 10.94
CA TYR A 264 17.37 -12.26 10.70
C TYR A 264 17.45 -13.06 12.00
N LYS A 265 18.44 -12.75 12.85
CA LYS A 265 18.60 -13.39 14.17
C LYS A 265 17.39 -13.15 15.07
N MET A 266 16.81 -11.95 15.02
CA MET A 266 15.59 -11.64 15.75
C MET A 266 14.41 -12.46 15.20
N ALA A 267 14.24 -12.54 13.88
CA ALA A 267 13.19 -13.35 13.28
C ALA A 267 13.29 -14.82 13.66
N TRP A 268 14.49 -15.40 13.64
CA TRP A 268 14.72 -16.76 14.14
C TRP A 268 14.36 -16.90 15.63
N THR A 269 14.82 -15.97 16.45
CA THR A 269 14.53 -15.94 17.89
C THR A 269 13.03 -15.89 18.20
N LEU A 270 12.26 -15.20 17.35
CA LEU A 270 10.82 -15.03 17.50
C LEU A 270 9.98 -16.12 16.81
N TYR A 271 10.59 -17.07 16.10
CA TYR A 271 9.90 -18.00 15.19
C TYR A 271 8.70 -18.72 15.83
N GLU A 272 8.88 -19.35 16.98
CA GLU A 272 7.82 -20.09 17.68
C GLU A 272 6.79 -19.16 18.36
N SER A 273 7.20 -17.93 18.69
CA SER A 273 6.35 -16.97 19.42
C SER A 273 5.27 -16.33 18.56
N LYS A 274 5.45 -16.33 17.22
CA LYS A 274 4.56 -15.70 16.24
C LYS A 274 4.34 -14.21 16.51
N ILE A 275 5.26 -13.58 17.25
CA ILE A 275 5.27 -12.14 17.51
C ILE A 275 5.39 -11.37 16.19
N ILE A 276 6.13 -11.96 15.24
CA ILE A 276 6.23 -11.51 13.86
C ILE A 276 6.05 -12.69 12.89
N ASP A 277 5.85 -12.40 11.60
CA ASP A 277 5.93 -13.38 10.50
C ASP A 277 7.39 -13.75 10.21
N SER A 278 8.00 -14.45 11.17
CA SER A 278 9.42 -14.77 11.19
C SER A 278 9.88 -15.48 9.92
N TYR A 279 9.09 -16.42 9.41
CA TYR A 279 9.46 -17.20 8.23
C TYR A 279 9.60 -16.30 7.00
N ARG A 280 8.59 -15.47 6.71
CA ARG A 280 8.66 -14.57 5.56
C ARG A 280 9.73 -13.51 5.74
N MET A 281 9.91 -12.98 6.94
CA MET A 281 10.98 -12.02 7.22
C MET A 281 12.38 -12.59 6.94
N MET A 282 12.64 -13.84 7.34
CA MET A 282 13.89 -14.51 7.01
C MET A 282 14.10 -14.70 5.51
N GLN A 283 13.05 -15.06 4.76
CA GLN A 283 13.10 -15.13 3.29
C GLN A 283 13.42 -13.76 2.67
N LEU A 284 12.74 -12.69 3.09
CA LEU A 284 12.94 -11.33 2.56
C LEU A 284 14.37 -10.82 2.80
N ILE A 285 14.93 -11.07 3.99
CA ILE A 285 16.32 -10.73 4.30
C ILE A 285 17.27 -11.54 3.43
N SER A 286 17.03 -12.85 3.29
CA SER A 286 17.84 -13.72 2.45
C SER A 286 17.81 -13.29 0.97
N TYR A 287 16.63 -12.95 0.43
CA TYR A 287 16.48 -12.43 -0.94
C TYR A 287 17.15 -11.07 -1.13
N SER A 288 17.22 -10.25 -0.09
CA SER A 288 17.95 -8.99 -0.15
C SER A 288 19.42 -9.24 -0.51
N PHE A 289 20.07 -10.24 0.12
CA PHE A 289 21.44 -10.63 -0.24
C PHE A 289 21.54 -11.23 -1.66
N LEU A 290 20.58 -12.08 -2.06
CA LEU A 290 20.58 -12.66 -3.41
C LEU A 290 20.56 -11.61 -4.52
N ASN A 291 19.75 -10.57 -4.33
CA ASN A 291 19.50 -9.52 -5.33
C ASN A 291 20.52 -8.38 -5.28
N ALA A 292 21.36 -8.31 -4.25
CA ALA A 292 22.35 -7.25 -4.10
C ALA A 292 23.60 -7.51 -4.96
N LYS A 293 24.06 -6.46 -5.66
CA LYS A 293 25.38 -6.43 -6.28
C LYS A 293 26.38 -5.82 -5.29
N GLY A 294 27.40 -6.57 -4.89
CA GLY A 294 28.48 -6.05 -4.07
C GLY A 294 29.31 -4.99 -4.82
N PHE A 295 30.10 -4.21 -4.09
CA PHE A 295 31.02 -3.23 -4.69
C PHE A 295 32.15 -3.90 -5.50
N ASP A 296 32.42 -5.18 -5.24
CA ASP A 296 33.32 -6.04 -6.00
C ASP A 296 32.76 -7.48 -6.15
N ALA A 297 33.52 -8.32 -6.86
CA ALA A 297 33.15 -9.72 -7.10
C ALA A 297 33.17 -10.57 -5.81
N ALA A 298 34.10 -10.29 -4.89
CA ALA A 298 34.24 -11.01 -3.63
C ALA A 298 33.03 -10.77 -2.72
N THR A 299 32.58 -9.52 -2.60
CA THR A 299 31.40 -9.11 -1.84
C THR A 299 30.12 -9.66 -2.47
N THR A 300 30.02 -9.65 -3.79
CA THR A 300 28.89 -10.27 -4.50
C THR A 300 28.81 -11.77 -4.20
N LYS A 301 29.95 -12.47 -4.21
CA LYS A 301 30.02 -13.88 -3.82
C LYS A 301 29.61 -14.07 -2.36
N LYS A 302 30.14 -13.25 -1.46
CA LYS A 302 29.79 -13.25 -0.03
C LYS A 302 28.27 -13.11 0.19
N TYR A 303 27.59 -12.21 -0.53
CA TYR A 303 26.14 -12.06 -0.42
C TYR A 303 25.37 -13.29 -0.93
N LYS A 304 25.80 -13.91 -2.03
CA LYS A 304 25.22 -15.17 -2.50
C LYS A 304 25.41 -16.30 -1.48
N ASP A 305 26.59 -16.38 -0.86
CA ASP A 305 26.89 -17.36 0.19
C ASP A 305 26.01 -17.12 1.44
N LEU A 306 25.80 -15.85 1.83
CA LEU A 306 24.88 -15.48 2.91
C LEU A 306 23.43 -15.88 2.59
N HIS A 307 22.94 -15.58 1.37
CA HIS A 307 21.62 -16.04 0.94
C HIS A 307 21.46 -17.56 1.13
N GLN A 308 22.43 -18.35 0.67
CA GLN A 308 22.39 -19.81 0.81
C GLN A 308 22.40 -20.30 2.26
N LYS A 309 23.03 -19.55 3.19
CA LYS A 309 23.08 -19.88 4.61
C LYS A 309 21.84 -19.44 5.39
N LEU A 310 21.19 -18.36 4.95
CA LEU A 310 20.05 -17.74 5.63
C LEU A 310 18.70 -18.22 5.08
N PHE A 311 18.63 -18.71 3.84
CA PHE A 311 17.36 -19.11 3.24
C PHE A 311 16.73 -20.32 3.99
N PRO A 312 15.50 -20.20 4.54
CA PRO A 312 14.88 -21.25 5.36
C PRO A 312 14.72 -22.61 4.65
N GLU A 313 14.64 -22.64 3.32
CA GLU A 313 14.44 -23.86 2.52
C GLU A 313 15.72 -24.36 1.85
N THR A 314 16.87 -23.82 2.26
CA THR A 314 18.16 -24.19 1.66
C THR A 314 18.55 -25.64 1.95
N LYS A 315 19.15 -26.29 0.95
CA LYS A 315 19.79 -27.60 1.12
C LYS A 315 21.20 -27.50 1.72
N ASN A 316 21.76 -26.30 1.84
CA ASN A 316 23.09 -26.08 2.42
C ASN A 316 23.16 -26.64 3.85
N THR A 317 24.17 -27.45 4.18
CA THR A 317 24.36 -28.05 5.51
C THR A 317 24.81 -27.02 6.54
N ASP A 318 25.46 -25.94 6.10
CA ASP A 318 25.95 -24.84 6.95
C ASP A 318 24.89 -23.76 7.16
N ALA A 319 23.64 -24.04 6.81
CA ALA A 319 22.54 -23.12 7.03
C ALA A 319 22.39 -22.78 8.51
N TYR A 320 22.16 -21.50 8.81
CA TYR A 320 22.15 -21.03 10.19
C TYR A 320 21.07 -21.70 11.03
N TRP A 321 19.92 -22.00 10.41
CA TRP A 321 18.82 -22.71 11.07
C TRP A 321 19.10 -24.21 11.31
N LYS A 322 20.08 -24.82 10.63
CA LYS A 322 20.51 -26.21 10.88
C LYS A 322 21.53 -26.32 12.01
N GLN A 323 22.20 -25.22 12.34
CA GLN A 323 23.16 -25.17 13.44
C GLN A 323 22.40 -24.98 14.75
N ASN A 324 22.03 -26.09 15.41
CA ASN A 324 21.28 -26.11 16.68
C ASN A 324 20.01 -25.24 16.69
N ALA A 325 19.06 -25.61 15.83
CA ALA A 325 17.76 -24.96 15.64
C ALA A 325 16.96 -24.66 16.93
N SER A 326 17.23 -25.36 18.03
CA SER A 326 16.53 -25.23 19.32
C SER A 326 17.00 -24.06 20.19
N VAL A 327 18.06 -23.36 19.80
CA VAL A 327 18.61 -22.24 20.58
C VAL A 327 18.25 -20.93 19.89
N ALA A 328 17.52 -20.06 20.57
CA ALA A 328 17.30 -18.68 20.15
C ALA A 328 18.63 -18.03 19.76
N MET A 329 18.68 -17.31 18.64
CA MET A 329 19.92 -16.64 18.20
C MET A 329 20.28 -15.42 19.07
N TYR A 330 19.33 -14.94 19.87
CA TYR A 330 19.56 -14.02 20.98
C TYR A 330 19.07 -14.64 22.28
N SER A 331 19.91 -14.60 23.31
CA SER A 331 19.54 -14.95 24.68
C SER A 331 18.60 -13.90 25.28
N ALA A 332 17.83 -14.29 26.32
CA ALA A 332 16.98 -13.36 27.06
C ALA A 332 17.76 -12.15 27.63
N LYS A 333 19.01 -12.36 28.03
CA LYS A 333 19.89 -11.28 28.51
C LYS A 333 20.24 -10.30 27.40
N GLU A 334 20.58 -10.79 26.20
CA GLU A 334 20.85 -9.93 25.04
C GLU A 334 19.61 -9.12 24.66
N LEU A 335 18.43 -9.75 24.59
CA LEU A 335 17.17 -9.06 24.27
C LEU A 335 16.84 -7.97 25.29
N SER A 336 17.01 -8.25 26.59
CA SER A 336 16.83 -7.25 27.65
C SER A 336 17.82 -6.09 27.51
N ASN A 337 19.10 -6.38 27.23
CA ASN A 337 20.12 -5.35 27.04
C ASN A 337 19.82 -4.48 25.81
N MET A 338 19.40 -5.10 24.70
CA MET A 338 19.00 -4.39 23.49
C MET A 338 17.85 -3.42 23.80
N TYR A 339 16.77 -3.90 24.43
CA TYR A 339 15.64 -3.04 24.77
C TYR A 339 16.02 -1.87 25.71
N GLN A 340 16.85 -2.14 26.73
CA GLN A 340 17.34 -1.10 27.64
C GLN A 340 18.23 -0.07 26.94
N GLN A 341 19.11 -0.52 26.04
CA GLN A 341 19.95 0.38 25.24
C GLN A 341 19.08 1.26 24.34
N GLN A 342 18.11 0.68 23.66
CA GLN A 342 17.17 1.41 22.80
C GLN A 342 16.43 2.50 23.59
N THR A 343 15.95 2.17 24.79
CA THR A 343 15.26 3.12 25.68
C THR A 343 16.18 4.27 26.15
N LYS A 344 17.48 4.00 26.35
CA LYS A 344 18.47 5.03 26.70
C LYS A 344 18.78 5.95 25.51
N GLU A 345 18.98 5.37 24.33
CA GLU A 345 19.23 6.11 23.09
C GLU A 345 18.07 7.05 22.75
N THR A 346 16.83 6.60 22.95
CA THR A 346 15.65 7.44 22.74
C THR A 346 15.52 8.55 23.80
N LYS A 347 15.73 8.24 25.10
CA LYS A 347 15.67 9.26 26.18
C LYS A 347 16.69 10.40 26.03
N ASN A 348 17.88 10.12 25.50
CA ASN A 348 18.91 11.14 25.29
C ASN A 348 18.63 12.04 24.07
N ASN A 349 17.85 11.55 23.11
CA ASN A 349 17.29 12.37 22.04
C ASN A 349 16.01 13.03 22.56
N SER A 350 16.19 14.09 23.35
CA SER A 350 15.10 14.88 23.97
C SER A 350 13.97 15.19 22.96
N LEU A 351 12.72 15.11 23.44
CA LEU A 351 11.44 15.48 22.78
C LEU A 351 11.38 16.95 22.30
N THR A 352 12.33 17.35 21.47
CA THR A 352 12.26 18.62 20.74
C THR A 352 11.63 18.32 19.39
N ASN A 353 10.34 18.62 19.32
CA ASN A 353 9.43 18.45 18.19
C ASN A 353 8.72 17.08 18.15
N ALA A 354 7.75 16.91 19.04
CA ALA A 354 6.51 16.24 18.66
C ALA A 354 5.91 17.02 17.47
N THR A 355 6.35 16.74 16.25
CA THR A 355 5.42 16.84 15.14
C THR A 355 4.61 15.57 15.20
N SER A 356 3.45 15.67 15.86
CA SER A 356 2.28 14.92 15.41
C SER A 356 2.28 14.97 13.88
N SER A 357 1.88 13.87 13.24
CA SER A 357 1.39 13.97 11.87
C SER A 357 0.29 15.03 11.90
N LEU A 358 0.63 16.26 11.50
CA LEU A 358 -0.36 17.32 11.37
C LEU A 358 -1.44 16.75 10.45
N ALA A 359 -2.69 16.80 10.89
CA ALA A 359 -3.79 16.37 10.04
C ALA A 359 -3.66 17.07 8.68
N THR A 360 -3.96 16.39 7.58
CA THR A 360 -3.83 16.96 6.23
C THR A 360 -4.48 18.35 6.14
N ALA A 361 -5.62 18.54 6.80
CA ALA A 361 -6.30 19.84 6.92
C ALA A 361 -5.44 20.93 7.60
N GLU A 362 -4.65 20.60 8.62
CA GLU A 362 -3.77 21.56 9.31
C GLU A 362 -2.52 21.88 8.48
N ILE A 363 -1.97 20.89 7.76
CA ILE A 363 -0.91 21.11 6.78
C ILE A 363 -1.41 22.05 5.68
N ILE A 364 -2.63 21.81 5.19
CA ILE A 364 -3.24 22.61 4.13
C ILE A 364 -3.63 23.99 4.61
N GLN A 365 -4.12 24.16 5.83
CA GLN A 365 -4.37 25.47 6.42
C GLN A 365 -3.06 26.27 6.55
N LYS A 366 -1.99 25.64 7.03
CA LYS A 366 -0.64 26.25 7.10
C LYS A 366 -0.06 26.56 5.71
N ALA A 367 -0.35 25.74 4.71
CA ALA A 367 0.02 25.99 3.33
C ALA A 367 -0.82 27.13 2.71
N GLY A 368 -2.13 27.14 2.89
CA GLY A 368 -3.04 28.14 2.33
C GLY A 368 -2.80 29.56 2.84
N MET A 369 -2.22 29.72 4.04
CA MET A 369 -1.74 31.02 4.52
C MET A 369 -0.58 31.59 3.68
N ASN A 370 0.16 30.75 2.96
CA ASN A 370 1.40 31.13 2.27
C ASN A 370 1.39 30.83 0.76
N PHE A 371 0.39 30.09 0.26
CA PHE A 371 0.32 29.62 -1.12
C PHE A 371 -1.11 29.76 -1.66
N LYS A 372 -1.25 30.14 -2.94
CA LYS A 372 -2.53 30.19 -3.67
C LYS A 372 -2.59 29.02 -4.67
N PRO A 373 -3.65 28.19 -4.75
CA PRO A 373 -3.70 27.10 -5.74
C PRO A 373 -3.66 27.60 -7.20
N VAL A 374 -3.12 26.79 -8.14
CA VAL A 374 -3.39 26.99 -9.58
C VAL A 374 -4.87 26.82 -9.84
N GLU A 375 -5.46 27.66 -10.70
CA GLU A 375 -6.84 27.46 -11.13
C GLU A 375 -6.97 26.42 -12.24
N GLN A 376 -5.88 26.12 -12.95
CA GLN A 376 -5.87 25.13 -14.04
C GLN A 376 -4.49 24.50 -14.22
N PHE A 377 -4.44 23.23 -14.62
CA PHE A 377 -3.21 22.57 -15.06
C PHE A 377 -3.48 21.60 -16.22
N ARG A 378 -2.46 21.40 -17.05
CA ARG A 378 -2.48 20.49 -18.20
C ARG A 378 -1.65 19.24 -17.93
N VAL A 379 -2.21 18.08 -18.24
CA VAL A 379 -1.51 16.79 -18.13
C VAL A 379 -1.69 16.01 -19.42
N ARG A 380 -0.64 15.31 -19.86
CA ARG A 380 -0.71 14.37 -20.97
C ARG A 380 -0.13 13.04 -20.52
N GLY A 381 -0.80 11.95 -20.86
CA GLY A 381 -0.37 10.60 -20.50
C GLY A 381 -0.83 9.57 -21.53
N GLY A 382 -0.59 8.30 -21.23
CA GLY A 382 -1.04 7.20 -22.06
C GLY A 382 -1.20 5.91 -21.27
N SER A 383 -1.37 4.78 -21.96
CA SER A 383 -1.65 3.47 -21.36
C SER A 383 -0.56 2.92 -20.44
N THR A 384 0.60 3.57 -20.36
CA THR A 384 1.71 3.22 -19.47
C THR A 384 1.75 4.03 -18.17
N VAL A 385 0.99 5.12 -18.09
CA VAL A 385 0.90 5.94 -16.88
C VAL A 385 0.16 5.16 -15.80
N ARG A 386 0.69 5.20 -14.57
CA ARG A 386 0.12 4.54 -13.40
C ARG A 386 0.24 5.46 -12.19
N GLY A 387 -0.83 5.58 -11.41
CA GLY A 387 -0.86 6.40 -10.19
C GLY A 387 -2.22 7.03 -9.95
N TYR A 388 -2.26 7.93 -8.98
CA TYR A 388 -3.47 8.60 -8.53
C TYR A 388 -3.26 10.11 -8.55
N PHE A 389 -4.22 10.83 -9.12
CA PHE A 389 -4.42 12.23 -8.75
C PHE A 389 -5.10 12.27 -7.39
N ILE A 390 -4.61 13.13 -6.52
CA ILE A 390 -5.17 13.32 -5.19
C ILE A 390 -5.59 14.77 -5.11
N PHE A 391 -6.89 14.96 -4.95
CA PHE A 391 -7.53 16.26 -4.81
C PHE A 391 -7.91 16.47 -3.35
N TYR A 392 -7.64 17.65 -2.81
CA TYR A 392 -8.20 18.08 -1.53
C TYR A 392 -9.02 19.35 -1.73
N ALA A 393 -10.28 19.28 -1.33
CA ALA A 393 -11.20 20.41 -1.39
C ALA A 393 -11.65 20.81 0.02
N GLU A 394 -11.52 22.10 0.37
CA GLU A 394 -11.97 22.62 1.67
C GLU A 394 -13.50 22.60 1.82
N LYS A 395 -14.20 22.61 0.69
CA LYS A 395 -15.64 22.49 0.55
C LYS A 395 -15.94 21.72 -0.72
N LYS A 396 -17.15 21.16 -0.80
CA LYS A 396 -17.66 20.53 -2.02
C LYS A 396 -17.46 21.46 -3.22
N SER A 397 -16.76 20.98 -4.24
CA SER A 397 -16.31 21.78 -5.38
C SER A 397 -16.36 20.96 -6.67
N ASP A 398 -16.61 21.61 -7.79
CA ASP A 398 -16.60 20.94 -9.10
C ASP A 398 -15.26 21.16 -9.80
N ILE A 399 -14.77 20.12 -10.47
CA ILE A 399 -13.67 20.21 -11.43
C ILE A 399 -14.19 19.93 -12.84
N GLU A 400 -13.67 20.67 -13.82
CA GLU A 400 -13.91 20.41 -15.24
C GLU A 400 -12.63 19.86 -15.86
N ILE A 401 -12.75 18.73 -16.55
CA ILE A 401 -11.70 18.08 -17.32
C ILE A 401 -12.05 18.24 -18.79
N ASN A 402 -11.38 19.16 -19.46
CA ASN A 402 -11.37 19.23 -20.92
C ASN A 402 -10.37 18.18 -21.42
N TYR A 403 -10.80 17.23 -22.25
CA TYR A 403 -9.95 16.13 -22.68
C TYR A 403 -9.82 16.03 -24.18
N THR A 404 -8.68 15.50 -24.63
CA THR A 404 -8.47 14.98 -25.98
C THR A 404 -7.84 13.60 -25.90
N LEU A 405 -8.30 12.67 -26.74
CA LEU A 405 -7.81 11.30 -26.83
C LEU A 405 -7.36 11.01 -28.26
N SER A 406 -6.25 10.30 -28.38
CA SER A 406 -5.77 9.77 -29.66
C SER A 406 -5.31 8.34 -29.50
N ASN A 407 -5.62 7.49 -30.48
CA ASN A 407 -5.10 6.13 -30.56
C ASN A 407 -4.92 5.80 -32.05
N PRO A 408 -3.70 5.42 -32.49
CA PRO A 408 -3.43 5.19 -33.92
C PRO A 408 -3.95 3.84 -34.43
N LYS A 409 -4.38 2.92 -33.55
CA LYS A 409 -4.73 1.54 -33.91
C LYS A 409 -6.23 1.25 -33.78
N THR A 410 -6.89 1.81 -32.78
CA THR A 410 -8.29 1.52 -32.45
C THR A 410 -9.00 2.79 -31.97
N ALA A 411 -10.31 2.71 -31.72
CA ALA A 411 -11.03 3.79 -31.05
C ALA A 411 -10.37 4.07 -29.68
N PRO A 412 -9.97 5.33 -29.39
CA PRO A 412 -9.37 5.67 -28.11
C PRO A 412 -10.39 5.49 -27.00
N SER A 413 -9.93 5.09 -25.82
CA SER A 413 -10.77 5.07 -24.63
C SER A 413 -9.94 5.20 -23.36
N ILE A 414 -10.51 5.88 -22.39
CA ILE A 414 -9.93 6.11 -21.08
C ILE A 414 -11.00 5.94 -20.00
N SER A 415 -10.61 5.35 -18.89
CA SER A 415 -11.42 5.23 -17.69
C SER A 415 -10.89 6.20 -16.64
N ILE A 416 -11.77 7.01 -16.06
CA ILE A 416 -11.51 7.86 -14.91
C ILE A 416 -12.35 7.30 -13.76
N SER A 417 -11.70 6.84 -12.70
CA SER A 417 -12.36 6.20 -11.58
C SER A 417 -11.76 6.64 -10.26
N GLY A 418 -12.51 6.69 -9.17
CA GLY A 418 -12.03 7.29 -7.93
C GLY A 418 -13.04 7.25 -6.79
N THR A 419 -12.64 7.80 -5.64
CA THR A 419 -13.55 8.05 -4.51
C THR A 419 -12.91 8.98 -3.48
N ASP A 420 -13.71 9.47 -2.54
CA ASP A 420 -13.27 10.06 -1.28
C ASP A 420 -12.78 9.01 -0.26
N GLU A 421 -12.14 9.45 0.83
CA GLU A 421 -11.58 8.57 1.88
C GLU A 421 -12.60 7.64 2.56
N SER A 422 -13.88 8.02 2.59
CA SER A 422 -14.93 7.22 3.22
C SER A 422 -15.61 6.20 2.29
N TYR A 423 -15.19 6.19 1.01
CA TYR A 423 -15.72 5.32 -0.04
C TYR A 423 -17.23 5.49 -0.23
N GLN A 424 -17.72 6.73 -0.14
CA GLN A 424 -19.14 7.06 -0.27
C GLN A 424 -19.46 7.73 -1.62
N ASN A 425 -18.47 8.38 -2.24
CA ASN A 425 -18.63 9.14 -3.48
C ASN A 425 -17.81 8.47 -4.59
N ILE A 426 -18.31 7.33 -5.08
CA ILE A 426 -17.65 6.58 -6.15
C ILE A 426 -17.76 7.35 -7.46
N ILE A 427 -16.61 7.53 -8.11
CA ILE A 427 -16.50 8.10 -9.45
C ILE A 427 -16.12 6.96 -10.37
N ASP A 428 -16.88 6.76 -11.45
CA ASP A 428 -16.55 5.78 -12.47
C ASP A 428 -17.08 6.19 -13.85
N GLN A 429 -16.19 6.64 -14.72
CA GLN A 429 -16.54 7.15 -16.04
C GLN A 429 -15.61 6.60 -17.11
N VAL A 430 -16.18 6.12 -18.21
CA VAL A 430 -15.44 5.79 -19.44
C VAL A 430 -15.67 6.89 -20.46
N LEU A 431 -14.60 7.42 -21.04
CA LEU A 431 -14.62 8.39 -22.11
C LEU A 431 -14.11 7.71 -23.39
N THR A 432 -14.87 7.83 -24.48
CA THR A 432 -14.56 7.20 -25.78
C THR A 432 -14.42 8.22 -26.91
N ASP A 433 -14.95 9.42 -26.74
CA ASP A 433 -14.86 10.47 -27.76
C ASP A 433 -13.42 10.99 -27.87
N LYS A 434 -13.04 11.43 -29.08
CA LYS A 434 -11.69 11.99 -29.32
C LYS A 434 -11.44 13.30 -28.55
N SER A 435 -12.48 14.00 -28.15
CA SER A 435 -12.39 15.19 -27.32
C SER A 435 -13.72 15.46 -26.64
N GLY A 436 -13.69 16.12 -25.49
CA GLY A 436 -14.91 16.50 -24.80
C GLY A 436 -14.63 17.21 -23.48
N LYS A 437 -15.70 17.35 -22.70
CA LYS A 437 -15.68 17.89 -21.34
C LYS A 437 -16.27 16.87 -20.39
N TYR A 438 -15.62 16.69 -19.25
CA TYR A 438 -16.14 15.86 -18.17
C TYR A 438 -16.10 16.64 -16.86
N LYS A 439 -17.24 16.72 -16.17
CA LYS A 439 -17.38 17.45 -14.92
C LYS A 439 -17.47 16.45 -13.77
N ILE A 440 -16.66 16.65 -12.73
CA ILE A 440 -16.64 15.82 -11.53
C ILE A 440 -16.90 16.70 -10.33
N THR A 441 -17.77 16.25 -9.44
CA THR A 441 -17.99 16.90 -8.14
C THR A 441 -17.11 16.23 -7.09
N ILE A 442 -16.22 17.01 -6.48
CA ILE A 442 -15.29 16.60 -5.42
C ILE A 442 -15.92 16.97 -4.07
N PRO A 443 -16.17 16.01 -3.16
CA PRO A 443 -16.63 16.31 -1.80
C PRO A 443 -15.56 17.07 -1.00
N GLN A 444 -15.97 17.61 0.15
CA GLN A 444 -15.00 18.15 1.11
C GLN A 444 -14.06 17.04 1.59
N GLY A 445 -12.76 17.36 1.71
CA GLY A 445 -11.72 16.41 2.11
C GLY A 445 -10.93 15.88 0.91
N ILE A 446 -10.36 14.68 1.06
CA ILE A 446 -9.49 14.06 0.05
C ILE A 446 -10.31 13.20 -0.92
N THR A 447 -10.03 13.33 -2.22
CA THR A 447 -10.54 12.46 -3.29
C THR A 447 -9.40 11.93 -4.14
N TYR A 448 -9.41 10.63 -4.40
CA TYR A 448 -8.44 9.94 -5.25
C TYR A 448 -9.05 9.71 -6.62
N LEU A 449 -8.38 10.14 -7.70
CA LEU A 449 -8.74 9.78 -9.08
C LEU A 449 -7.63 8.97 -9.74
N PHE A 450 -8.00 7.82 -10.24
CA PHE A 450 -7.19 6.91 -11.05
C PHE A 450 -7.61 7.01 -12.52
N VAL A 451 -6.61 7.02 -13.40
CA VAL A 451 -6.80 7.17 -14.84
C VAL A 451 -6.18 5.99 -15.57
N ASN A 452 -6.98 5.28 -16.35
CA ASN A 452 -6.55 4.11 -17.13
C ASN A 452 -6.90 4.26 -18.61
N ALA A 453 -5.88 4.44 -19.44
CA ALA A 453 -6.02 4.49 -20.89
C ALA A 453 -5.86 3.11 -21.52
N ARG A 454 -6.74 2.77 -22.48
CA ARG A 454 -6.58 1.55 -23.30
C ARG A 454 -5.22 1.53 -24.03
N PRO A 455 -4.65 0.35 -24.34
CA PRO A 455 -3.38 0.23 -25.04
C PRO A 455 -3.26 1.15 -26.27
N ASN A 456 -2.14 1.86 -26.38
CA ASN A 456 -1.85 2.85 -27.43
C ASN A 456 -2.71 4.13 -27.40
N THR A 457 -3.61 4.28 -26.43
CA THR A 457 -4.34 5.54 -26.22
C THR A 457 -3.44 6.54 -25.50
N VAL A 458 -3.34 7.73 -26.05
CA VAL A 458 -2.74 8.93 -25.45
C VAL A 458 -3.88 9.88 -25.11
N TYR A 459 -3.84 10.46 -23.91
CA TYR A 459 -4.79 11.45 -23.45
C TYR A 459 -4.08 12.75 -23.12
N GLN A 460 -4.75 13.87 -23.30
CA GLN A 460 -4.41 15.16 -22.73
C GLN A 460 -5.62 15.70 -21.99
N PHE A 461 -5.41 16.11 -20.75
CA PHE A 461 -6.37 16.71 -19.84
C PHE A 461 -5.97 18.14 -19.53
N ASP A 462 -6.92 19.05 -19.70
CA ASP A 462 -6.89 20.43 -19.25
C ASP A 462 -7.88 20.51 -18.08
N ILE A 463 -7.34 20.50 -16.86
CA ILE A 463 -8.09 20.34 -15.62
C ILE A 463 -8.21 21.68 -14.92
N GLU A 464 -9.43 22.16 -14.73
CA GLU A 464 -9.75 23.36 -13.96
C GLU A 464 -10.03 22.98 -12.50
N VAL A 465 -9.21 23.47 -11.57
CA VAL A 465 -9.20 23.18 -10.13
C VAL A 465 -9.30 24.47 -9.32
N LYS A 466 -10.48 25.09 -9.32
CA LYS A 466 -10.74 26.31 -8.54
C LYS A 466 -10.73 26.02 -7.04
N ASN A 467 -9.71 26.51 -6.32
CA ASN A 467 -9.55 26.34 -4.87
C ASN A 467 -9.43 24.87 -4.41
N ILE A 468 -8.85 24.01 -5.24
CA ILE A 468 -8.61 22.60 -4.91
C ILE A 468 -7.11 22.35 -4.98
N TRP A 469 -6.58 21.68 -3.96
CA TRP A 469 -5.19 21.24 -3.93
C TRP A 469 -5.07 19.94 -4.70
N THR A 470 -4.07 19.81 -5.55
CA THR A 470 -3.88 18.61 -6.38
C THR A 470 -2.43 18.18 -6.43
N TYR A 471 -2.19 16.87 -6.32
CA TYR A 471 -0.89 16.28 -6.63
C TYR A 471 -1.07 14.91 -7.28
N PHE A 472 -0.05 14.49 -8.01
CA PHE A 472 -0.03 13.16 -8.60
C PHE A 472 0.92 12.25 -7.83
N ASN A 473 0.38 11.16 -7.30
CA ASN A 473 1.14 10.10 -6.66
C ASN A 473 1.37 8.94 -7.64
N PRO A 474 2.58 8.76 -8.20
CA PRO A 474 2.86 7.67 -9.13
C PRO A 474 2.72 6.31 -8.44
N ALA A 475 2.27 5.29 -9.17
CA ALA A 475 2.34 3.94 -8.65
C ALA A 475 3.81 3.48 -8.53
N PRO A 476 4.18 2.62 -7.57
CA PRO A 476 5.55 2.12 -7.35
C PRO A 476 6.15 1.29 -8.51
N ARG A 477 5.49 1.18 -9.66
CA ARG A 477 5.93 0.52 -10.90
C ARG A 477 5.55 1.31 -12.16
N GLY A 478 5.05 2.54 -12.01
CA GLY A 478 4.59 3.40 -13.10
C GLY A 478 5.62 4.42 -13.54
N LYS A 479 5.79 4.61 -14.85
CA LYS A 479 6.43 5.80 -15.41
C LYS A 479 5.34 6.79 -15.81
N MET A 480 5.41 8.04 -15.34
CA MET A 480 4.61 9.15 -15.86
C MET A 480 5.57 10.16 -16.48
N SER A 481 5.34 10.55 -17.73
CA SER A 481 6.05 11.65 -18.38
C SER A 481 5.13 12.86 -18.48
N PHE A 482 5.67 14.03 -18.16
CA PHE A 482 5.01 15.31 -18.38
C PHE A 482 5.46 15.80 -19.74
N ASN A 483 4.55 16.37 -20.54
CA ASN A 483 4.91 16.90 -21.85
C ASN A 483 4.84 18.43 -21.83
N ASN A 484 5.74 19.10 -22.55
CA ASN A 484 5.70 20.55 -22.70
C ASN A 484 4.51 20.93 -23.61
N ASN A 485 4.29 22.23 -23.82
CA ASN A 485 3.23 22.75 -24.69
C ASN A 485 3.36 22.31 -26.17
N GLU A 486 4.49 21.71 -26.55
CA GLU A 486 4.80 21.20 -27.89
C GLU A 486 4.64 19.67 -27.99
N GLY A 487 4.23 19.00 -26.90
CA GLY A 487 4.00 17.56 -26.88
C GLY A 487 5.27 16.70 -26.76
N GLN A 488 6.41 17.27 -26.38
CA GLN A 488 7.64 16.53 -26.12
C GLN A 488 7.72 16.11 -24.64
N PRO A 489 8.15 14.87 -24.32
CA PRO A 489 8.33 14.44 -22.94
C PRO A 489 9.44 15.28 -22.31
N THR A 490 9.11 15.97 -21.23
CA THR A 490 10.01 16.89 -20.57
C THR A 490 10.95 16.19 -19.59
N TYR A 491 10.63 14.96 -19.16
CA TYR A 491 11.40 14.21 -18.17
C TYR A 491 11.06 12.70 -18.11
N GLU A 492 12.09 11.83 -18.14
CA GLU A 492 12.05 10.41 -17.72
C GLU A 492 13.03 10.18 -16.56
N PRO A 493 12.59 10.22 -15.30
CA PRO A 493 13.50 9.99 -14.17
C PRO A 493 13.86 8.52 -13.97
N PRO A 494 15.05 8.25 -13.38
CA PRO A 494 15.44 6.91 -12.92
C PRO A 494 14.71 6.45 -11.64
N PHE A 495 13.93 7.32 -10.96
CA PHE A 495 13.18 7.04 -9.72
C PHE A 495 11.73 7.53 -9.84
N TYR A 496 10.80 7.01 -9.03
CA TYR A 496 9.38 7.43 -9.02
C TYR A 496 9.23 8.89 -8.57
N PRO A 497 8.97 9.84 -9.49
CA PRO A 497 8.90 11.26 -9.15
C PRO A 497 7.51 11.60 -8.61
N SER A 498 7.43 12.31 -7.48
CA SER A 498 6.18 12.96 -7.08
C SER A 498 6.09 14.31 -7.76
N TYR A 499 4.95 14.60 -8.38
CA TYR A 499 4.69 15.88 -9.02
C TYR A 499 3.66 16.65 -8.22
N PHE A 500 3.98 17.89 -7.91
CA PHE A 500 3.07 18.83 -7.26
C PHE A 500 3.01 20.10 -8.11
N TYR A 501 1.80 20.59 -8.34
CA TYR A 501 1.57 21.76 -9.17
C TYR A 501 1.40 22.98 -8.25
N VAL A 502 2.07 24.07 -8.60
CA VAL A 502 2.08 25.34 -7.85
C VAL A 502 1.66 26.48 -8.79
N PRO A 503 1.07 27.59 -8.31
CA PRO A 503 0.62 28.69 -9.15
C PRO A 503 1.73 29.24 -10.05
N LYS A 504 1.37 29.77 -11.24
CA LYS A 504 2.33 30.34 -12.21
C LYS A 504 3.18 31.48 -11.64
N GLU A 505 2.63 32.22 -10.68
CA GLU A 505 3.31 33.33 -9.97
C GLU A 505 4.19 32.82 -8.80
N THR A 506 4.35 31.50 -8.60
CA THR A 506 5.17 30.98 -7.51
C THR A 506 6.63 31.34 -7.73
N THR A 507 7.16 32.19 -6.86
CA THR A 507 8.58 32.52 -6.85
C THR A 507 9.36 31.69 -5.82
N GLU A 508 8.67 31.06 -4.85
CA GLU A 508 9.29 30.20 -3.85
C GLU A 508 8.40 29.01 -3.39
N ILE A 509 9.03 27.87 -3.09
CA ILE A 509 8.41 26.64 -2.59
C ILE A 509 9.19 26.15 -1.37
N ARG A 510 8.51 25.92 -0.24
CA ARG A 510 9.14 25.36 0.97
C ARG A 510 8.78 23.88 1.14
N LEU A 511 9.80 23.04 1.29
CA LEU A 511 9.65 21.59 1.39
C LEU A 511 10.29 21.06 2.67
N LYS A 512 9.57 20.22 3.41
CA LYS A 512 10.14 19.38 4.48
C LYS A 512 10.60 18.07 3.87
N VAL A 513 11.89 17.79 3.91
CA VAL A 513 12.51 16.67 3.20
C VAL A 513 13.54 16.00 4.07
N GLN A 514 13.81 14.72 3.82
CA GLN A 514 14.92 14.06 4.50
C GLN A 514 16.24 14.66 4.03
N LYS A 515 17.18 14.83 4.94
CA LYS A 515 18.48 15.46 4.73
C LYS A 515 19.18 14.87 3.52
N ASN A 516 19.58 15.74 2.58
CA ASN A 516 20.23 15.38 1.31
C ASN A 516 19.41 14.48 0.36
N ARG A 517 18.10 14.33 0.56
CA ARG A 517 17.22 13.48 -0.28
C ARG A 517 16.35 14.27 -1.27
N LEU A 518 16.45 15.60 -1.29
CA LEU A 518 15.69 16.43 -2.20
C LEU A 518 16.46 16.73 -3.48
N ALA A 519 15.93 16.27 -4.61
CA ALA A 519 16.30 16.73 -5.93
C ALA A 519 15.04 17.23 -6.63
N VAL A 520 15.02 18.50 -6.99
CA VAL A 520 13.91 19.11 -7.73
C VAL A 520 14.37 19.44 -9.13
N TYR A 521 13.50 19.18 -10.09
CA TYR A 521 13.73 19.41 -11.50
C TYR A 521 12.59 20.27 -12.02
N THR A 522 12.90 21.23 -12.91
CA THR A 522 11.86 21.90 -13.71
C THR A 522 11.16 20.86 -14.59
N PRO A 523 9.99 21.18 -15.16
CA PRO A 523 9.36 20.33 -16.15
C PRO A 523 10.36 19.90 -17.24
N SER A 524 11.15 20.83 -17.79
CA SER A 524 12.21 20.59 -18.80
C SER A 524 13.42 19.76 -18.32
N GLY A 525 13.39 19.17 -17.12
CA GLY A 525 14.46 18.33 -16.59
C GLY A 525 15.66 19.09 -16.06
N LYS A 526 15.62 20.42 -15.98
CA LYS A 526 16.70 21.23 -15.41
C LYS A 526 16.67 21.08 -13.89
N LYS A 527 17.75 20.55 -13.31
CA LYS A 527 17.91 20.46 -11.85
C LYS A 527 17.85 21.88 -11.25
N ILE A 528 16.95 22.10 -10.31
CA ILE A 528 16.91 23.34 -9.53
C ILE A 528 18.00 23.24 -8.47
N THR A 529 19.08 23.99 -8.66
CA THR A 529 20.27 23.97 -7.80
C THR A 529 20.13 24.91 -6.60
N THR A 530 19.23 25.88 -6.67
CA THR A 530 18.95 26.85 -5.61
C THR A 530 17.89 26.31 -4.66
N SER A 531 18.32 25.49 -3.70
CA SER A 531 17.54 25.25 -2.50
C SER A 531 18.26 25.87 -1.29
N GLU A 532 17.68 26.88 -0.68
CA GLU A 532 18.19 27.46 0.57
C GLU A 532 17.73 26.59 1.74
N LEU A 533 18.66 26.17 2.60
CA LEU A 533 18.32 25.47 3.83
C LEU A 533 17.79 26.51 4.83
N LEU A 534 16.49 26.47 5.10
CA LEU A 534 15.85 27.37 6.07
C LEU A 534 15.99 26.87 7.51
N GLY A 535 16.15 25.55 7.68
CA GLY A 535 16.31 24.95 8.99
C GLY A 535 16.49 23.44 8.92
N THR A 536 17.08 22.88 9.98
CA THR A 536 17.19 21.44 10.19
C THR A 536 16.25 21.02 11.32
N MET A 537 15.68 19.83 11.20
CA MET A 537 14.83 19.23 12.24
C MET A 537 15.47 17.93 12.73
N HIS A 538 15.14 17.56 13.97
CA HIS A 538 15.53 16.28 14.55
C HIS A 538 15.00 15.11 13.68
N GLY A 539 15.75 14.00 13.63
CA GLY A 539 15.40 12.85 12.77
C GLY A 539 15.90 12.94 11.33
N GLY A 540 16.85 13.85 11.05
CA GLY A 540 17.48 13.94 9.72
C GLY A 540 16.58 14.56 8.67
N TRP A 541 15.77 15.55 9.05
CA TRP A 541 14.91 16.32 8.14
C TRP A 541 15.43 17.75 7.97
N GLU A 542 15.15 18.36 6.83
CA GLU A 542 15.53 19.71 6.45
C GLU A 542 14.31 20.43 5.88
N ILE A 543 14.16 21.70 6.21
CA ILE A 543 13.22 22.60 5.55
C ILE A 543 14.01 23.36 4.50
N ARG A 544 13.68 23.15 3.22
CA ARG A 544 14.35 23.78 2.09
C ARG A 544 13.41 24.74 1.39
N ASN A 545 13.86 25.97 1.15
CA ASN A 545 13.21 26.91 0.24
C ASN A 545 13.76 26.71 -1.16
N ILE A 546 12.91 26.66 -2.16
CA ILE A 546 13.28 26.54 -3.55
C ILE A 546 12.75 27.76 -4.26
N LYS A 547 13.64 28.58 -4.80
CA LYS A 547 13.23 29.64 -5.72
C LYS A 547 12.84 29.01 -7.05
N VAL A 548 11.60 29.21 -7.46
CA VAL A 548 11.09 28.79 -8.76
C VAL A 548 11.04 30.02 -9.64
N ALA A 549 11.61 29.90 -10.84
CA ALA A 549 11.42 30.91 -11.86
C ALA A 549 9.98 30.79 -12.38
N PRO A 550 9.21 31.88 -12.45
CA PRO A 550 7.84 31.87 -12.95
C PRO A 550 7.72 31.39 -14.41
#